data_AF-A0A930A7I1-F1
#
_entry.id   AF-A0A930A7I1-F1
#
_cell.length_a   1.000
_cell.length_b   1.000
_cell.length_c   1.000
_cell.angle_alpha   90.00
_cell.angle_beta   90.00
_cell.angle_gamma   90.00
#
_symmetry.space_group_name_H-M   'P 1'
#
loop_
_entity.id
_entity.type
_entity.pdbx_description
1 polymer ?
#
loop_
_entity_poly.entity_id
_entity_poly.type
_entity_poly.pdbx_seq_one_letter_code
_entity_poly.pdbx_strand_id
1 'polypeptide(L)'
;MDRFYPTLKDFLTEKRARTQQTIYGYASIEGSYKERYTKFIKRFPTLDVKYYKSHSSYFIHVKIPSSKSLDRGIDLAYDVIFEFFAPTDDIAKQNSLQNWTVRVFSNAPSFAYRYAYVYYRTGLLIDGLQDKFDDKILKVKPTKQNPKELVGFDYTIYFAVMYLMNRPSFIRNLHNRNFGKFEELVKNTKDYYEILRIYNKVSRLSLSNIKNRLTLNVDKFKRHRFHNDTNSTTVKTTKPVKATSLTKAVKTTKSVKTTRSVKTIRKKR
;
A
#
# COMPACT_ATOMS: atom_id res chain seq x y z
N MET A 1 -26.50 10.74 7.42
CA MET A 1 -25.85 10.20 8.63
C MET A 1 -25.14 11.35 9.29
N ASP A 2 -25.44 11.60 10.55
CA ASP A 2 -24.76 12.64 11.33
C ASP A 2 -23.27 12.31 11.46
N ARG A 3 -22.40 13.32 11.38
CA ARG A 3 -20.96 13.13 11.53
C ARG A 3 -20.68 12.62 12.94
N PHE A 4 -19.99 11.50 13.04
CA PHE A 4 -19.65 10.88 14.32
C PHE A 4 -18.20 11.18 14.69
N TYR A 5 -18.03 11.83 15.84
CA TYR A 5 -16.76 12.36 16.32
C TYR A 5 -16.45 11.79 17.72
N PRO A 6 -15.85 10.60 17.81
CA PRO A 6 -15.56 9.97 19.09
C PRO A 6 -14.43 10.72 19.81
N THR A 7 -14.52 10.78 21.12
CA THR A 7 -13.37 11.18 21.95
C THR A 7 -12.25 10.13 21.84
N LEU A 8 -11.01 10.46 22.18
CA LEU A 8 -9.93 9.45 22.26
C LEU A 8 -10.31 8.29 23.19
N LYS A 9 -10.94 8.61 24.33
CA LYS A 9 -11.43 7.60 25.27
C LYS A 9 -12.49 6.69 24.63
N ASP A 10 -13.44 7.23 23.89
CA ASP A 10 -14.48 6.44 23.20
C ASP A 10 -13.96 5.76 21.92
N PHE A 11 -12.89 6.28 21.31
CA PHE A 11 -12.18 5.66 20.21
C PHE A 11 -11.53 4.34 20.67
N LEU A 12 -11.04 4.35 21.90
CA LEU A 12 -10.30 3.26 22.52
C LEU A 12 -11.16 2.24 23.26
N THR A 13 -12.26 2.69 23.85
CA THR A 13 -13.14 1.83 24.65
C THR A 13 -14.28 1.28 23.80
N GLU A 14 -14.79 0.11 24.19
CA GLU A 14 -15.86 -0.65 23.52
C GLU A 14 -17.20 0.11 23.35
N LYS A 15 -17.32 1.36 23.82
CA LYS A 15 -18.53 2.20 23.71
C LYS A 15 -18.98 2.50 22.28
N ARG A 16 -18.21 2.10 21.26
CA ARG A 16 -18.68 2.04 19.86
C ARG A 16 -19.77 1.00 19.60
N ALA A 17 -20.05 0.12 20.57
CA ALA A 17 -21.03 -0.97 20.46
C ALA A 17 -22.51 -0.52 20.54
N ARG A 18 -22.94 0.47 19.75
CA ARG A 18 -24.38 0.76 19.54
C ARG A 18 -25.03 -0.16 18.49
N THR A 19 -24.48 -1.36 18.26
CA THR A 19 -25.18 -2.44 17.53
C THR A 19 -24.69 -3.79 18.05
N GLN A 20 -25.60 -4.61 18.59
CA GLN A 20 -25.32 -5.86 19.33
C GLN A 20 -24.43 -6.92 18.62
N GLN A 21 -24.09 -6.74 17.34
CA GLN A 21 -23.18 -7.64 16.59
C GLN A 21 -21.68 -7.30 16.70
N THR A 22 -21.30 -6.16 17.30
CA THR A 22 -19.89 -5.75 17.45
C THR A 22 -19.17 -6.42 18.63
N ILE A 23 -19.89 -6.91 19.63
CA ILE A 23 -19.32 -7.32 20.93
C ILE A 23 -18.40 -8.56 20.78
N TYR A 24 -18.83 -9.60 20.07
CA TYR A 24 -18.04 -10.83 19.90
C TYR A 24 -16.86 -10.69 18.91
N GLY A 25 -17.00 -9.83 17.90
CA GLY A 25 -15.94 -9.57 16.92
C GLY A 25 -14.82 -8.70 17.48
N TYR A 26 -15.13 -7.73 18.33
CA TYR A 26 -14.13 -6.80 18.86
C TYR A 26 -13.23 -7.43 19.93
N ALA A 27 -13.81 -8.16 20.89
CA ALA A 27 -13.05 -8.82 21.95
C ALA A 27 -12.05 -9.88 21.42
N SER A 28 -12.43 -10.63 20.38
CA SER A 28 -11.55 -11.60 19.72
C SER A 28 -10.47 -10.93 18.85
N ILE A 29 -10.79 -9.81 18.19
CA ILE A 29 -9.81 -8.98 17.46
C ILE A 29 -8.83 -8.31 18.44
N GLU A 30 -9.29 -7.84 19.59
CA GLU A 30 -8.48 -7.16 20.59
C GLU A 30 -7.50 -8.11 21.29
N GLY A 31 -7.93 -9.32 21.66
CA GLY A 31 -7.04 -10.36 22.19
C GLY A 31 -5.92 -10.72 21.20
N SER A 32 -6.28 -10.93 19.92
CA SER A 32 -5.33 -11.18 18.83
C SER A 32 -4.34 -10.02 18.60
N TYR A 33 -4.83 -8.77 18.67
CA TYR A 33 -3.98 -7.61 18.45
C TYR A 33 -3.06 -7.33 19.64
N LYS A 34 -3.49 -7.58 20.88
CA LYS A 34 -2.66 -7.44 22.08
C LYS A 34 -1.44 -8.36 22.06
N GLU A 35 -1.62 -9.62 21.70
CA GLU A 35 -0.50 -10.57 21.57
C GLU A 35 0.46 -10.16 20.46
N ARG A 36 -0.08 -9.77 19.29
CA ARG A 36 0.72 -9.29 18.16
C ARG A 36 1.47 -8.01 18.51
N TYR A 37 0.86 -7.10 19.26
CA TYR A 37 1.49 -5.88 19.74
C TYR A 37 2.64 -6.18 20.70
N THR A 38 2.46 -7.10 21.64
CA THR A 38 3.52 -7.53 22.58
C THR A 38 4.75 -8.04 21.83
N LYS A 39 4.56 -8.82 20.76
CA LYS A 39 5.66 -9.29 19.90
C LYS A 39 6.26 -8.15 19.08
N PHE A 40 5.41 -7.28 18.55
CA PHE A 40 5.81 -6.14 17.73
C PHE A 40 6.69 -5.14 18.49
N ILE A 41 6.27 -4.71 19.68
CA ILE A 41 6.99 -3.70 20.47
C ILE A 41 8.34 -4.22 20.98
N LYS A 42 8.48 -5.53 21.22
CA LYS A 42 9.78 -6.16 21.54
C LYS A 42 10.77 -6.03 20.39
N ARG A 43 10.29 -6.12 19.14
CA ARG A 43 11.12 -6.00 17.93
C ARG A 43 11.37 -4.55 17.53
N PHE A 44 10.39 -3.68 17.74
CA PHE A 44 10.44 -2.25 17.41
C PHE A 44 10.19 -1.43 18.69
N PRO A 45 11.15 -1.38 19.62
CA PRO A 45 10.98 -0.70 20.90
C PRO A 45 10.76 0.81 20.75
N THR A 46 11.23 1.37 19.64
CA THR A 46 11.07 2.77 19.24
C THR A 46 10.42 2.85 17.86
N LEU A 47 9.48 3.78 17.72
CA LEU A 47 8.81 4.12 16.46
C LEU A 47 9.09 5.59 16.11
N ASP A 48 9.12 5.90 14.82
CA ASP A 48 9.16 7.28 14.30
C ASP A 48 7.80 7.94 14.58
N VAL A 49 7.82 8.96 15.43
CA VAL A 49 6.65 9.77 15.80
C VAL A 49 6.95 11.24 15.53
N LYS A 50 6.10 11.85 14.70
CA LYS A 50 6.17 13.28 14.38
C LYS A 50 4.89 13.98 14.79
N TYR A 51 5.03 15.27 15.07
CA TYR A 51 3.94 16.12 15.54
C TYR A 51 3.73 17.26 14.56
N TYR A 52 2.48 17.56 14.25
CA TYR A 52 2.11 18.67 13.38
C TYR A 52 0.93 19.44 13.97
N LYS A 53 0.71 20.66 13.49
CA LYS A 53 -0.43 21.49 13.89
C LYS A 53 -1.03 22.23 12.70
N SER A 54 -2.32 22.52 12.80
CA SER A 54 -3.05 23.47 11.93
C SER A 54 -4.07 24.19 12.77
N HIS A 55 -4.17 25.52 12.69
CA HIS A 55 -5.13 26.38 13.41
C HIS A 55 -5.55 25.90 14.82
N SER A 56 -6.55 25.00 14.92
CA SER A 56 -7.11 24.44 16.16
C SER A 56 -6.93 22.91 16.34
N SER A 57 -6.27 22.23 15.40
CA SER A 57 -6.02 20.79 15.39
C SER A 57 -4.54 20.47 15.60
N TYR A 58 -4.30 19.37 16.32
CA TYR A 58 -3.00 18.75 16.44
C TYR A 58 -2.98 17.39 15.76
N PHE A 59 -1.84 17.02 15.20
CA PHE A 59 -1.66 15.77 14.49
C PHE A 59 -0.48 14.99 15.07
N ILE A 60 -0.69 13.71 15.33
CA ILE A 60 0.36 12.77 15.70
C ILE A 60 0.49 11.74 14.57
N HIS A 61 1.65 11.75 13.92
CA HIS A 61 2.00 10.84 12.84
C HIS A 61 2.93 9.76 13.38
N VAL A 62 2.47 8.51 13.34
CA VAL A 62 3.23 7.35 13.78
C VAL A 62 3.51 6.46 12.57
N LYS A 63 4.78 6.15 12.32
CA LYS A 63 5.14 5.13 11.33
C LYS A 63 5.15 3.75 11.97
N ILE A 64 4.39 2.82 11.40
CA ILE A 64 4.25 1.44 11.86
C ILE A 64 4.99 0.51 10.90
N PRO A 65 6.19 -0.02 11.25
CA PRO A 65 6.90 -1.00 10.46
C PRO A 65 6.08 -2.26 10.18
N SER A 66 6.19 -2.78 8.97
CA SER A 66 5.60 -4.05 8.56
C SER A 66 6.56 -5.18 8.87
N SER A 67 6.36 -5.89 9.99
CA SER A 67 7.24 -7.01 10.39
C SER A 67 7.42 -8.02 9.25
N LYS A 68 6.32 -8.35 8.54
CA LYS A 68 6.32 -9.27 7.38
C LYS A 68 7.17 -8.79 6.20
N SER A 69 7.29 -7.48 6.02
CA SER A 69 8.08 -6.91 4.92
C SER A 69 9.55 -6.86 5.30
N LEU A 70 9.83 -6.51 6.56
CA LEU A 70 11.18 -6.51 7.09
C LEU A 70 11.79 -7.92 7.10
N ASP A 71 11.01 -8.95 7.45
CA ASP A 71 11.43 -10.37 7.35
C ASP A 71 11.83 -10.79 5.92
N ARG A 72 11.45 -9.99 4.92
CA ARG A 72 11.73 -10.22 3.50
C ARG A 72 12.72 -9.21 2.93
N GLY A 73 13.44 -8.48 3.81
CA GLY A 73 14.45 -7.50 3.43
C GLY A 73 13.89 -6.22 2.79
N ILE A 74 12.60 -5.93 2.99
CA ILE A 74 11.97 -4.70 2.50
C ILE A 74 11.58 -3.83 3.67
N ASP A 75 12.16 -2.64 3.72
CA ASP A 75 11.70 -1.61 4.61
C ASP A 75 10.35 -1.04 4.12
N LEU A 76 9.29 -1.36 4.86
CA LEU A 76 7.95 -0.85 4.64
C LEU A 76 7.38 -0.46 5.98
N ALA A 77 7.00 0.80 6.13
CA ALA A 77 6.22 1.29 7.24
C ALA A 77 4.93 1.93 6.73
N TYR A 78 3.86 1.77 7.49
CA TYR A 78 2.57 2.41 7.24
C TYR A 78 2.49 3.71 8.03
N ASP A 79 1.95 4.75 7.40
CA ASP A 79 1.66 6.02 8.04
C ASP A 79 0.30 5.93 8.72
N VAL A 80 0.30 6.05 10.06
CA VAL A 80 -0.91 6.16 10.88
C VAL A 80 -0.93 7.55 11.49
N ILE A 81 -2.00 8.29 11.25
CA ILE A 81 -2.12 9.68 11.67
C ILE A 81 -3.39 9.82 12.51
N PHE A 82 -3.24 10.46 13.66
CA PHE A 82 -4.35 10.89 14.51
C PHE A 82 -4.43 12.39 14.48
N GLU A 83 -5.61 12.92 14.18
CA GLU A 83 -5.94 14.30 14.40
C GLU A 83 -6.73 14.43 15.70
N PHE A 84 -6.33 15.40 16.51
CA PHE A 84 -7.01 15.78 17.75
C PHE A 84 -7.48 17.21 17.62
N PHE A 85 -8.77 17.42 17.88
CA PHE A 85 -9.34 18.75 18.03
C PHE A 85 -10.31 18.78 19.20
N ALA A 86 -10.35 19.92 19.89
CA ALA A 86 -11.24 20.11 21.01
C ALA A 86 -12.65 20.40 20.50
N PRO A 87 -13.69 19.70 20.99
CA PRO A 87 -15.06 20.00 20.59
C PRO A 87 -15.60 21.29 21.24
N THR A 88 -14.96 21.76 22.32
CA THR A 88 -15.27 23.02 23.01
C THR A 88 -13.99 23.69 23.52
N ASP A 89 -14.04 25.00 23.75
CA ASP A 89 -12.92 25.79 24.31
C ASP A 89 -12.50 25.31 25.71
N ASP A 90 -13.45 24.83 26.51
CA ASP A 90 -13.15 24.29 27.84
C ASP A 90 -12.33 23.00 27.77
N ILE A 91 -12.61 22.15 26.76
CA ILE A 91 -11.80 20.96 26.50
C ILE A 91 -10.44 21.34 25.93
N ALA A 92 -10.36 22.41 25.14
CA ALA A 92 -9.11 22.92 24.58
C ALA A 92 -8.11 23.36 25.67
N LYS A 93 -8.61 23.81 26.82
CA LYS A 93 -7.81 24.23 27.99
C LYS A 93 -7.34 23.06 28.87
N GLN A 94 -7.84 21.84 28.65
CA GLN A 94 -7.46 20.68 29.46
C GLN A 94 -6.05 20.20 29.11
N ASN A 95 -5.26 19.84 30.13
CA ASN A 95 -3.92 19.24 29.97
C ASN A 95 -3.93 17.77 29.48
N SER A 96 -5.04 17.32 28.86
CA SER A 96 -5.26 15.93 28.46
C SER A 96 -6.07 15.84 27.18
N LEU A 97 -5.62 14.99 26.25
CA LEU A 97 -6.32 14.71 24.99
C LEU A 97 -7.42 13.64 25.13
N GLN A 98 -7.70 13.12 26.33
CA GLN A 98 -8.68 12.03 26.50
C GLN A 98 -10.08 12.40 26.02
N ASN A 99 -10.48 13.66 26.25
CA ASN A 99 -11.78 14.20 25.88
C ASN A 99 -11.77 14.90 24.52
N TRP A 100 -10.62 14.95 23.85
CA TRP A 100 -10.52 15.53 22.52
C TRP A 100 -11.10 14.57 21.50
N THR A 101 -11.72 15.13 20.47
CA THR A 101 -12.24 14.37 19.34
C THR A 101 -11.09 13.85 18.49
N VAL A 102 -11.25 12.63 17.95
CA VAL A 102 -10.26 11.97 17.12
C VAL A 102 -10.77 11.66 15.72
N ARG A 103 -9.97 12.06 14.72
CA ARG A 103 -10.03 11.51 13.34
C ARG A 103 -8.75 10.74 13.04
N VAL A 104 -8.85 9.76 12.14
CA VAL A 104 -7.74 8.85 11.87
C VAL A 104 -7.55 8.62 10.38
N PHE A 105 -6.30 8.54 9.97
CA PHE A 105 -5.86 8.08 8.68
C PHE A 105 -4.88 6.91 8.85
N SER A 106 -4.95 5.92 7.96
CA SER A 106 -3.92 4.88 7.82
C SER A 106 -3.79 4.48 6.36
N ASN A 107 -2.59 4.51 5.79
CA ASN A 107 -2.36 4.00 4.43
C ASN A 107 -2.12 2.48 4.38
N ALA A 108 -2.32 1.76 5.49
CA ALA A 108 -2.18 0.31 5.53
C ALA A 108 -3.23 -0.38 4.64
N PRO A 109 -2.87 -1.40 3.83
CA PRO A 109 -3.84 -2.08 2.98
C PRO A 109 -5.00 -2.73 3.75
N SER A 110 -4.75 -3.24 4.95
CA SER A 110 -5.79 -3.76 5.85
C SER A 110 -6.84 -2.71 6.22
N PHE A 111 -6.42 -1.46 6.44
CA PHE A 111 -7.33 -0.36 6.74
C PHE A 111 -8.09 0.08 5.49
N ALA A 112 -7.38 0.31 4.39
CA ALA A 112 -7.98 0.79 3.14
C ALA A 112 -9.14 -0.10 2.67
N TYR A 113 -8.94 -1.42 2.64
CA TYR A 113 -9.97 -2.35 2.16
C TYR A 113 -11.14 -2.57 3.12
N ARG A 114 -10.98 -2.27 4.42
CA ARG A 114 -11.95 -2.65 5.45
C ARG A 114 -12.67 -1.45 6.05
N TYR A 115 -11.99 -0.35 6.28
CA TYR A 115 -12.50 0.75 7.10
C TYR A 115 -12.48 2.12 6.41
N ALA A 116 -11.63 2.35 5.39
CA ALA A 116 -11.50 3.68 4.76
C ALA A 116 -12.84 4.23 4.22
N TYR A 117 -13.62 3.41 3.51
CA TYR A 117 -14.98 3.78 3.07
C TYR A 117 -15.87 4.27 4.22
N VAL A 118 -15.94 3.50 5.30
CA VAL A 118 -16.80 3.80 6.46
C VAL A 118 -16.29 5.06 7.16
N TYR A 119 -14.97 5.22 7.30
CA TYR A 119 -14.36 6.39 7.93
C TYR A 119 -14.63 7.67 7.14
N TYR A 120 -14.56 7.58 5.81
CA TYR A 120 -14.92 8.70 4.94
C TYR A 120 -16.41 9.06 5.07
N ARG A 121 -17.30 8.07 5.02
CA ARG A 121 -18.76 8.28 5.10
C ARG A 121 -19.23 8.82 6.46
N THR A 122 -18.54 8.48 7.55
CA THR A 122 -18.89 8.89 8.92
C THR A 122 -18.20 10.17 9.38
N GLY A 123 -17.22 10.68 8.61
CA GLY A 123 -16.41 11.85 8.98
C GLY A 123 -15.23 11.53 9.93
N LEU A 124 -14.94 10.24 10.16
CA LEU A 124 -13.81 9.79 10.96
C LEU A 124 -12.47 9.85 10.21
N LEU A 125 -12.49 9.93 8.88
CA LEU A 125 -11.30 10.14 8.08
C LEU A 125 -10.83 11.60 8.23
N ILE A 126 -9.52 11.80 8.40
CA ILE A 126 -8.91 13.14 8.50
C ILE A 126 -9.17 13.93 7.21
N ASP A 127 -9.61 15.18 7.37
CA ASP A 127 -9.78 16.09 6.24
C ASP A 127 -8.43 16.52 5.68
N GLY A 128 -8.30 16.57 4.36
CA GLY A 128 -7.06 16.90 3.65
C GLY A 128 -6.16 15.69 3.37
N LEU A 129 -6.57 14.47 3.75
CA LEU A 129 -5.86 13.22 3.43
C LEU A 129 -6.70 12.25 2.58
N GLN A 130 -7.86 12.67 2.10
CA GLN A 130 -8.73 11.82 1.27
C GLN A 130 -8.11 11.52 -0.09
N ASP A 131 -7.35 12.46 -0.64
CA ASP A 131 -6.60 12.34 -1.90
C ASP A 131 -5.51 11.26 -1.87
N LYS A 132 -5.14 10.79 -0.67
CA LYS A 132 -4.21 9.66 -0.48
C LYS A 132 -4.85 8.30 -0.74
N PHE A 133 -6.16 8.25 -0.98
CA PHE A 133 -6.88 7.05 -1.40
C PHE A 133 -7.45 7.20 -2.81
N ASP A 134 -7.62 6.06 -3.47
CA ASP A 134 -8.40 6.01 -4.70
C ASP A 134 -9.88 6.29 -4.41
N ASP A 135 -10.52 7.01 -5.32
CA ASP A 135 -11.95 7.32 -5.25
C ASP A 135 -12.82 6.07 -5.08
N LYS A 136 -12.44 4.93 -5.68
CA LYS A 136 -13.18 3.67 -5.52
C LYS A 136 -13.14 3.16 -4.10
N ILE A 137 -12.04 3.37 -3.37
CA ILE A 137 -11.92 2.95 -1.98
C ILE A 137 -12.85 3.77 -1.08
N LEU A 138 -13.01 5.06 -1.38
CA LEU A 138 -13.80 5.98 -0.56
C LEU A 138 -15.30 6.00 -0.95
N LYS A 139 -15.62 5.77 -2.22
CA LYS A 139 -16.98 5.96 -2.77
C LYS A 139 -17.72 4.64 -3.04
N VAL A 140 -17.03 3.51 -3.22
CA VAL A 140 -17.67 2.22 -3.48
C VAL A 140 -17.85 1.45 -2.17
N LYS A 141 -19.10 1.07 -1.88
CA LYS A 141 -19.44 0.29 -0.69
C LYS A 141 -18.67 -1.05 -0.68
N PRO A 142 -18.01 -1.41 0.44
CA PRO A 142 -17.29 -2.67 0.55
C PRO A 142 -18.26 -3.86 0.50
N THR A 143 -17.91 -4.91 -0.24
CA THR A 143 -18.72 -6.15 -0.35
C THR A 143 -18.08 -7.37 0.29
N LYS A 144 -16.75 -7.35 0.54
CA LYS A 144 -16.00 -8.51 1.04
C LYS A 144 -15.50 -8.37 2.48
N GLN A 145 -14.69 -7.34 2.76
CA GLN A 145 -13.98 -7.22 4.04
C GLN A 145 -14.81 -6.59 5.16
N ASN A 146 -15.76 -5.71 4.81
CA ASN A 146 -16.65 -5.05 5.76
C ASN A 146 -18.03 -4.76 5.14
N PRO A 147 -18.76 -5.79 4.64
CA PRO A 147 -20.04 -5.60 3.95
C PRO A 147 -21.12 -4.93 4.82
N LYS A 148 -20.99 -5.06 6.14
CA LYS A 148 -21.88 -4.46 7.14
C LYS A 148 -21.52 -3.03 7.51
N GLU A 149 -20.47 -2.45 6.90
CA GLU A 149 -20.03 -1.07 7.16
C GLU A 149 -19.73 -0.76 8.63
N LEU A 150 -19.18 -1.75 9.35
CA LEU A 150 -18.87 -1.61 10.76
C LEU A 150 -17.73 -0.62 10.96
N VAL A 151 -17.92 0.31 11.91
CA VAL A 151 -16.85 1.19 12.38
C VAL A 151 -15.94 0.38 13.31
N GLY A 152 -14.70 0.14 12.89
CA GLY A 152 -13.67 -0.53 13.68
C GLY A 152 -12.29 0.03 13.36
N PHE A 153 -11.23 -0.60 13.83
CA PHE A 153 -9.86 -0.23 13.46
C PHE A 153 -9.05 -1.45 13.03
N ASP A 154 -8.02 -1.21 12.23
CA ASP A 154 -7.08 -2.24 11.85
C ASP A 154 -5.93 -2.34 12.88
N TYR A 155 -5.08 -3.36 12.73
CA TYR A 155 -3.99 -3.59 13.67
C TYR A 155 -2.97 -2.45 13.69
N THR A 156 -2.78 -1.70 12.59
CA THR A 156 -1.82 -0.58 12.56
C THR A 156 -2.25 0.56 13.45
N ILE A 157 -3.55 0.92 13.40
CA ILE A 157 -4.16 1.89 14.29
C ILE A 157 -4.04 1.41 15.74
N TYR A 158 -4.38 0.14 16.03
CA TYR A 158 -4.25 -0.41 17.38
C TYR A 158 -2.80 -0.30 17.91
N PHE A 159 -1.80 -0.68 17.10
CA PHE A 159 -0.39 -0.58 17.50
C PHE A 159 0.04 0.86 17.77
N ALA A 160 -0.38 1.79 16.92
CA ALA A 160 -0.06 3.19 17.08
C ALA A 160 -0.66 3.75 18.38
N VAL A 161 -1.94 3.46 18.66
CA VAL A 161 -2.54 3.95 19.91
C VAL A 161 -1.90 3.31 21.14
N MET A 162 -1.70 2.00 21.15
CA MET A 162 -1.04 1.33 22.27
C MET A 162 0.38 1.86 22.50
N TYR A 163 1.11 2.19 21.44
CA TYR A 163 2.44 2.79 21.53
C TYR A 163 2.41 4.17 22.19
N LEU A 164 1.44 5.01 21.82
CA LEU A 164 1.24 6.35 22.37
C LEU A 164 0.75 6.30 23.82
N MET A 165 -0.22 5.45 24.14
CA MET A 165 -0.79 5.34 25.49
C MET A 165 0.21 4.83 26.52
N ASN A 166 1.06 3.88 26.13
CA ASN A 166 2.12 3.36 27.00
C ASN A 166 3.25 4.38 27.25
N ARG A 167 3.20 5.55 26.60
CA ARG A 167 4.16 6.65 26.75
C ARG A 167 3.40 7.95 27.03
N PRO A 168 2.95 8.17 28.29
CA PRO A 168 2.06 9.28 28.65
C PRO A 168 2.58 10.67 28.22
N SER A 169 3.90 10.85 28.12
CA SER A 169 4.51 12.09 27.64
C SER A 169 4.11 12.44 26.20
N PHE A 170 3.83 11.47 25.34
CA PHE A 170 3.39 11.69 23.95
C PHE A 170 2.01 12.34 23.85
N ILE A 171 1.19 12.19 24.88
CA ILE A 171 -0.18 12.73 24.93
C ILE A 171 -0.29 13.95 25.84
N ARG A 172 0.37 13.95 27.01
CA ARG A 172 0.21 15.01 28.03
C ARG A 172 0.94 16.31 27.70
N ASN A 173 2.11 16.23 27.06
CA ASN A 173 2.98 17.40 26.84
C ASN A 173 2.95 17.85 25.39
N LEU A 174 1.80 17.77 24.72
CA LEU A 174 1.70 18.09 23.29
C LEU A 174 2.17 19.52 23.01
N HIS A 175 1.72 20.49 23.82
CA HIS A 175 2.04 21.92 23.65
C HIS A 175 3.54 22.25 23.69
N ASN A 176 4.37 21.43 24.34
CA ASN A 176 5.81 21.65 24.47
C ASN A 176 6.64 20.97 23.38
N ARG A 177 6.01 20.53 22.28
CA ARG A 177 6.68 19.82 21.19
C ARG A 177 6.99 20.74 20.02
N ASN A 178 8.00 20.34 19.25
CA ASN A 178 8.25 20.91 17.94
C ASN A 178 7.20 20.37 16.97
N PHE A 179 6.47 21.28 16.33
CA PHE A 179 5.43 20.94 15.37
C PHE A 179 5.84 21.34 13.96
N GLY A 180 5.71 20.39 13.04
CA GLY A 180 5.63 20.70 11.61
C GLY A 180 4.28 21.31 11.24
N LYS A 181 4.14 21.75 9.98
CA LYS A 181 2.87 22.25 9.44
C LYS A 181 2.05 21.10 8.85
N PHE A 182 0.73 21.23 8.82
CA PHE A 182 -0.14 20.20 8.24
C PHE A 182 0.17 19.92 6.75
N GLU A 183 0.55 20.93 5.98
CA GLU A 183 0.91 20.76 4.56
C GLU A 183 2.16 19.86 4.40
N GLU A 184 3.09 19.95 5.35
CA GLU A 184 4.27 19.08 5.40
C GLU A 184 3.87 17.62 5.69
N LEU A 185 2.92 17.41 6.62
CA LEU A 185 2.35 16.10 6.91
C LEU A 185 1.72 15.49 5.64
N VAL A 186 0.86 16.24 4.95
CA VAL A 186 0.19 15.77 3.72
C VAL A 186 1.22 15.42 2.65
N LYS A 187 2.25 16.26 2.46
CA LYS A 187 3.32 16.03 1.48
C LYS A 187 4.14 14.76 1.79
N ASN A 188 4.48 14.55 3.07
CA ASN A 188 5.32 13.42 3.49
C ASN A 188 4.56 12.10 3.63
N THR A 189 3.23 12.15 3.68
CA THR A 189 2.38 10.96 3.79
C THR A 189 2.27 10.27 2.43
N LYS A 190 2.70 9.01 2.38
CA LYS A 190 2.58 8.19 1.17
C LYS A 190 1.13 7.89 0.86
N ASP A 191 0.80 7.93 -0.42
CA ASP A 191 -0.50 7.46 -0.87
C ASP A 191 -0.64 5.94 -0.71
N TYR A 192 -1.89 5.49 -0.75
CA TYR A 192 -2.24 4.09 -0.62
C TYR A 192 -1.62 3.20 -1.72
N TYR A 193 -1.53 3.68 -2.96
CA TYR A 193 -1.03 2.89 -4.08
C TYR A 193 0.48 2.67 -4.01
N GLU A 194 1.23 3.66 -3.55
CA GLU A 194 2.66 3.55 -3.28
C GLU A 194 2.92 2.44 -2.27
N ILE A 195 2.20 2.47 -1.15
CA ILE A 195 2.25 1.44 -0.11
C ILE A 195 1.84 0.08 -0.67
N LEU A 196 0.74 0.01 -1.42
CA LEU A 196 0.25 -1.23 -2.02
C LEU A 196 1.27 -1.81 -3.01
N ARG A 197 1.99 -0.97 -3.77
CA ARG A 197 3.03 -1.40 -4.72
C ARG A 197 4.21 -2.02 -3.99
N ILE A 198 4.67 -1.39 -2.91
CA ILE A 198 5.74 -1.94 -2.06
C ILE A 198 5.27 -3.25 -1.42
N TYR A 199 4.08 -3.27 -0.84
CA TYR A 199 3.47 -4.47 -0.24
C TYR A 199 3.31 -5.62 -1.25
N ASN A 200 2.92 -5.32 -2.49
CA ASN A 200 2.79 -6.33 -3.53
C ASN A 200 4.14 -6.83 -4.01
N LYS A 201 5.19 -6.00 -4.02
CA LYS A 201 6.57 -6.44 -4.24
C LYS A 201 6.98 -7.47 -3.18
N VAL A 202 6.67 -7.19 -1.91
CA VAL A 202 6.88 -8.14 -0.80
C VAL A 202 6.13 -9.46 -1.04
N SER A 203 4.88 -9.39 -1.49
CA SER A 203 4.04 -10.58 -1.75
C SER A 203 4.56 -11.39 -2.94
N ARG A 204 4.99 -10.72 -4.02
CA ARG A 204 5.61 -11.37 -5.18
C ARG A 204 6.97 -11.98 -4.86
N LEU A 205 7.80 -11.32 -4.05
CA LEU A 205 9.04 -11.90 -3.55
C LEU A 205 8.76 -13.12 -2.69
N SER A 206 7.68 -13.12 -1.90
CA SER A 206 7.26 -14.31 -1.17
C SER A 206 6.89 -15.47 -2.11
N LEU A 207 6.17 -15.19 -3.21
CA LEU A 207 5.83 -16.20 -4.23
C LEU A 207 7.03 -16.62 -5.08
N SER A 208 7.97 -15.72 -5.36
CA SER A 208 9.21 -16.00 -6.10
C SER A 208 10.17 -16.84 -5.26
N ASN A 209 10.28 -16.57 -3.96
CA ASN A 209 11.10 -17.38 -3.06
C ASN A 209 10.48 -18.76 -2.80
N ILE A 210 9.15 -18.87 -2.87
CA ILE A 210 8.44 -20.16 -2.85
C ILE A 210 8.60 -20.90 -4.20
N LYS A 211 8.49 -20.21 -5.35
CA LYS A 211 8.72 -20.80 -6.69
C LYS A 211 10.18 -21.17 -6.97
N ASN A 212 11.13 -20.40 -6.44
CA ASN A 212 12.55 -20.74 -6.52
C ASN A 212 12.88 -21.95 -5.63
N ARG A 213 12.04 -22.27 -4.65
CA ARG A 213 12.09 -23.53 -3.87
C ARG A 213 11.25 -24.67 -4.47
N LEU A 214 10.36 -24.37 -5.40
CA LEU A 214 9.46 -25.32 -6.07
C LEU A 214 9.44 -24.99 -7.57
N THR A 215 10.40 -25.56 -8.30
CA THR A 215 10.60 -25.40 -9.75
C THR A 215 9.34 -25.73 -10.55
N LEU A 216 8.48 -24.75 -10.88
CA LEU A 216 7.45 -24.90 -11.92
C LEU A 216 7.11 -23.58 -12.63
N ASN A 217 7.08 -23.67 -13.96
CA ASN A 217 6.91 -22.64 -14.99
C ASN A 217 5.80 -21.63 -14.72
N VAL A 218 6.15 -20.35 -14.55
CA VAL A 218 5.17 -19.26 -14.48
C VAL A 218 5.45 -18.20 -15.54
N ASP A 219 5.39 -18.64 -16.78
CA ASP A 219 5.18 -17.78 -17.94
C ASP A 219 3.67 -17.55 -18.10
N LYS A 220 3.10 -16.55 -17.43
CA LYS A 220 1.83 -15.91 -17.87
C LYS A 220 1.36 -14.65 -17.14
N PHE A 221 2.20 -13.93 -16.39
CA PHE A 221 1.79 -12.59 -15.91
C PHE A 221 2.21 -11.51 -16.91
N LYS A 222 1.28 -11.16 -17.81
CA LYS A 222 1.39 -9.97 -18.68
C LYS A 222 1.58 -8.73 -17.80
N ARG A 223 2.74 -8.08 -17.93
CA ARG A 223 3.05 -6.80 -17.29
C ARG A 223 2.35 -5.69 -18.09
N HIS A 224 1.33 -5.04 -17.53
CA HIS A 224 0.97 -3.71 -17.99
C HIS A 224 2.10 -2.76 -17.59
N ARG A 225 2.86 -2.28 -18.59
CA ARG A 225 3.80 -1.17 -18.42
C ARG A 225 2.98 0.11 -18.49
N PHE A 226 3.01 0.91 -17.42
CA PHE A 226 2.62 2.31 -17.53
C PHE A 226 3.78 3.03 -18.21
N HIS A 227 3.47 3.73 -19.31
CA HIS A 227 4.36 4.67 -19.96
C HIS A 227 4.58 5.83 -18.98
N ASN A 228 5.80 5.97 -18.47
CA ASN A 228 6.25 7.27 -18.00
C ASN A 228 6.74 7.99 -19.25
N ASP A 229 5.97 8.96 -19.74
CA ASP A 229 6.48 9.95 -20.69
C ASP A 229 7.44 10.87 -19.94
N THR A 230 8.71 10.50 -19.96
CA THR A 230 9.81 11.44 -19.81
C THR A 230 10.47 11.54 -21.18
N ASN A 231 10.29 12.70 -21.83
CA ASN A 231 10.93 13.05 -23.09
C ASN A 231 12.44 12.81 -23.00
N SER A 232 12.90 11.77 -23.68
CA SER A 232 14.31 11.46 -23.91
C SER A 232 14.44 11.02 -25.36
N THR A 233 14.95 11.92 -26.18
CA THR A 233 15.27 11.74 -27.59
C THR A 233 16.33 10.63 -27.72
N THR A 234 15.92 9.44 -28.13
CA THR A 234 16.86 8.36 -28.51
C THR A 234 16.39 7.63 -29.75
N VAL A 235 17.35 7.41 -30.64
CA VAL A 235 17.29 7.01 -32.06
C VAL A 235 16.50 5.71 -32.29
N LYS A 236 15.69 5.68 -33.37
CA LYS A 236 14.89 4.52 -33.79
C LYS A 236 15.79 3.41 -34.36
N THR A 237 15.99 2.32 -33.61
CA THR A 237 16.49 1.05 -34.18
C THR A 237 15.32 0.22 -34.71
N THR A 238 15.43 -0.24 -35.96
CA THR A 238 14.46 -1.03 -36.71
C THR A 238 14.19 -2.41 -36.10
N LYS A 239 12.93 -2.85 -36.12
CA LYS A 239 12.47 -4.15 -35.58
C LYS A 239 12.97 -5.33 -36.43
N PRO A 240 13.33 -6.49 -35.84
CA PRO A 240 13.61 -7.70 -36.61
C PRO A 240 12.31 -8.36 -37.10
N VAL A 241 12.30 -8.77 -38.37
CA VAL A 241 11.18 -9.44 -39.05
C VAL A 241 11.10 -10.91 -38.59
N LYS A 242 9.90 -11.36 -38.20
CA LYS A 242 9.60 -12.77 -37.91
C LYS A 242 9.58 -13.56 -39.23
N ALA A 243 10.28 -14.69 -39.27
CA ALA A 243 10.23 -15.62 -40.39
C ALA A 243 8.84 -16.28 -40.50
N THR A 244 8.22 -16.13 -41.67
CA THR A 244 6.96 -16.78 -42.04
C THR A 244 7.29 -18.09 -42.75
N SER A 245 6.69 -19.20 -42.31
CA SER A 245 6.76 -20.49 -42.99
C SER A 245 6.00 -20.43 -44.32
N LEU A 246 6.66 -20.73 -45.44
CA LEU A 246 6.09 -21.30 -46.68
C LEU A 246 7.18 -21.30 -47.78
N THR A 247 7.90 -22.40 -47.95
CA THR A 247 8.61 -22.66 -49.20
C THR A 247 8.24 -24.05 -49.70
N LYS A 248 7.41 -24.07 -50.75
CA LYS A 248 7.21 -25.23 -51.61
C LYS A 248 8.53 -25.55 -52.33
N ALA A 249 8.79 -26.85 -52.49
CA ALA A 249 9.96 -27.44 -53.11
C ALA A 249 10.32 -26.81 -54.48
N VAL A 250 11.59 -26.43 -54.65
CA VAL A 250 12.15 -26.02 -55.94
C VAL A 250 12.72 -27.25 -56.64
N LYS A 251 12.32 -27.45 -57.90
CA LYS A 251 12.76 -28.54 -58.77
C LYS A 251 14.24 -28.40 -59.14
N THR A 252 14.93 -29.53 -59.14
CA THR A 252 16.32 -29.76 -59.53
C THR A 252 16.67 -29.19 -60.91
N THR A 253 17.80 -28.48 -60.99
CA THR A 253 18.42 -28.02 -62.24
C THR A 253 19.17 -29.16 -62.92
N LYS A 254 19.02 -29.26 -64.25
CA LYS A 254 19.62 -30.29 -65.11
C LYS A 254 21.12 -30.06 -65.34
N SER A 255 21.79 -31.17 -65.69
CA SER A 255 23.22 -31.43 -65.72
C SER A 255 24.09 -30.55 -66.64
N VAL A 256 25.35 -30.43 -66.20
CA VAL A 256 26.49 -29.81 -66.88
C VAL A 256 26.85 -30.58 -68.16
N LYS A 257 26.98 -29.88 -69.30
CA LYS A 257 27.54 -30.42 -70.55
C LYS A 257 29.08 -30.41 -70.47
N THR A 258 29.67 -31.59 -70.57
CA THR A 258 31.11 -31.80 -70.80
C THR A 258 31.45 -31.59 -72.27
N THR A 259 32.39 -30.68 -72.54
CA THR A 259 33.02 -30.48 -73.85
C THR A 259 34.18 -31.49 -74.04
N ARG A 260 34.10 -32.31 -75.10
CA ARG A 260 35.24 -33.05 -75.67
C ARG A 260 35.17 -32.96 -77.20
N SER A 261 35.96 -32.06 -77.78
CA SER A 261 36.50 -32.19 -79.15
C SER A 261 37.67 -33.17 -79.07
N VAL A 262 37.95 -34.08 -80.01
CA VAL A 262 38.34 -33.89 -81.41
C VAL A 262 38.14 -35.22 -82.15
N LYS A 263 37.69 -35.20 -83.41
CA LYS A 263 37.82 -36.32 -84.36
C LYS A 263 38.78 -35.92 -85.47
N THR A 264 39.85 -36.68 -85.63
CA THR A 264 40.87 -36.58 -86.68
C THR A 264 40.49 -37.47 -87.87
N ILE A 265 40.53 -36.98 -89.12
CA ILE A 265 40.72 -37.83 -90.31
C ILE A 265 41.64 -37.14 -91.33
N ARG A 266 42.46 -38.01 -91.96
CA ARG A 266 43.68 -37.86 -92.76
C ARG A 266 43.64 -36.93 -93.98
N LYS A 267 44.83 -36.38 -94.26
CA LYS A 267 45.28 -35.85 -95.54
C LYS A 267 45.59 -37.01 -96.51
N LYS A 268 45.13 -36.91 -97.76
CA LYS A 268 45.57 -37.77 -98.87
C LYS A 268 46.10 -36.85 -99.98
N ARG A 269 47.37 -37.01 -100.34
CA ARG A 269 47.92 -36.75 -101.67
C ARG A 269 48.61 -38.05 -102.06
#